data_AF-A0A2W6ZFM6-F1
#
_entry.id   AF-A0A2W6ZFM6-F1
#
_cell.length_a   1.000
_cell.length_b   1.000
_cell.length_c   1.000
_cell.angle_alpha   90.00
_cell.angle_beta   90.00
_cell.angle_gamma   90.00
#
_symmetry.space_group_name_H-M   'P 1'
#
loop_
_entity.id
_entity.type
_entity.pdbx_description
1 polymer ?
#
loop_
_entity_poly.entity_id
_entity_poly.type
_entity_poly.pdbx_seq_one_letter_code
_entity_poly.pdbx_strand_id
1 'polypeptide(L)'
;MTPILAIGPHIFASLPLSLQKIAETTKANWPATQRFGAGPARQFTGLGEDSFEVEGLYFDEEFGGHAEYLALKATLALGEPVELVGWAAGGFAASVFGTVVLLEVGATHTVLRPSGIGAKVEFSVKMSSLGGDGLGGGLF
;
A
#
# COMPACT_ATOMS: atom_id res chain seq x y z
N MET A 1 12.60 11.10 -13.82
CA MET A 1 11.67 10.17 -13.16
C MET A 1 11.46 10.69 -11.75
N THR A 2 10.27 11.17 -11.42
CA THR A 2 9.94 11.65 -10.08
C THR A 2 9.38 10.47 -9.28
N PRO A 3 10.09 9.97 -8.26
CA PRO A 3 9.57 8.93 -7.37
C PRO A 3 8.41 9.49 -6.55
N ILE A 4 7.41 8.64 -6.30
CA ILE A 4 6.17 9.03 -5.59
C ILE A 4 6.08 8.26 -4.28
N LEU A 5 6.32 6.95 -4.33
CA LEU A 5 6.22 6.03 -3.21
C LEU A 5 7.27 4.94 -3.34
N ALA A 6 7.75 4.39 -2.22
CA ALA A 6 8.58 3.21 -2.18
C ALA A 6 8.13 2.28 -1.06
N ILE A 7 8.13 1.00 -1.36
CA ILE A 7 7.86 -0.10 -0.42
C ILE A 7 9.15 -0.90 -0.33
N GLY A 8 9.95 -0.63 0.71
CA GLY A 8 11.31 -1.14 0.81
C GLY A 8 12.14 -0.82 -0.44
N PRO A 9 12.65 -1.83 -1.17
CA PRO A 9 13.46 -1.61 -2.38
C PRO A 9 12.62 -1.23 -3.63
N HIS A 10 11.28 -1.31 -3.57
CA HIS A 10 10.42 -1.14 -4.73
C HIS A 10 9.98 0.32 -4.86
N ILE A 11 10.42 1.02 -5.91
CA ILE A 11 10.11 2.44 -6.13
C ILE A 11 9.01 2.58 -7.20
N PHE A 12 7.94 3.28 -6.85
CA PHE A 12 6.85 3.65 -7.74
C PHE A 12 7.07 5.08 -8.26
N ALA A 13 6.95 5.25 -9.56
CA ALA A 13 7.13 6.52 -10.26
C ALA A 13 6.12 6.64 -11.41
N SER A 14 6.10 7.76 -12.14
CA SER A 14 5.14 7.93 -13.24
C SER A 14 5.17 6.80 -14.27
N LEU A 15 6.36 6.24 -14.54
CA LEU A 15 6.65 5.04 -15.35
C LEU A 15 7.91 4.39 -14.78
N PRO A 16 8.08 3.05 -14.80
CA PRO A 16 7.23 2.03 -15.42
C PRO A 16 6.05 1.54 -14.55
N LEU A 17 6.13 1.67 -13.22
CA LEU A 17 5.08 1.31 -12.27
C LEU A 17 4.23 2.54 -11.90
N SER A 18 3.24 2.84 -12.74
CA SER A 18 2.41 4.04 -12.59
C SER A 18 1.39 3.86 -11.46
N LEU A 19 1.53 4.66 -10.41
CA LEU A 19 0.58 4.73 -9.29
C LEU A 19 -0.67 5.51 -9.72
N GLN A 20 -1.84 4.88 -9.64
CA GLN A 20 -3.11 5.48 -10.12
C GLN A 20 -4.04 5.85 -8.97
N LYS A 21 -4.08 5.01 -7.94
CA LYS A 21 -5.00 5.20 -6.82
C LYS A 21 -4.37 4.70 -5.53
N ILE A 22 -4.62 5.46 -4.47
CA ILE A 22 -4.20 5.16 -3.11
C ILE A 22 -5.47 5.11 -2.27
N ALA A 23 -5.70 4.00 -1.57
CA ALA A 23 -6.82 3.81 -0.66
C ALA A 23 -6.29 3.51 0.75
N GLU A 24 -6.53 4.45 1.68
CA GLU A 24 -6.13 4.32 3.08
C GLU A 24 -7.36 4.09 3.95
N THR A 25 -7.28 3.12 4.87
CA THR A 25 -8.33 2.85 5.84
C THR A 25 -7.74 2.78 7.24
N THR A 26 -8.02 3.81 8.03
CA THR A 26 -7.68 3.87 9.45
C THR A 26 -8.86 3.40 10.30
N LYS A 27 -8.63 2.49 11.24
CA LYS A 27 -9.68 2.00 12.15
C LYS A 27 -9.38 2.41 13.58
N ALA A 28 -10.42 2.75 14.33
CA ALA A 28 -10.32 3.07 15.75
C ALA A 28 -11.32 2.25 16.57
N ASN A 29 -10.85 1.65 17.66
CA ASN A 29 -11.67 0.79 18.50
C ASN A 29 -12.38 1.59 19.60
N TRP A 30 -13.71 1.70 19.47
CA TRP A 30 -14.61 2.40 20.40
C TRP A 30 -15.74 1.48 20.92
N PRO A 31 -15.41 0.47 21.76
CA PRO A 31 -16.43 -0.35 22.41
C PRO A 31 -17.39 0.50 23.24
N ALA A 32 -18.67 0.14 23.16
CA ALA A 32 -19.75 0.79 23.89
C ALA A 32 -20.01 0.05 25.21
N THR A 33 -19.84 0.75 26.33
CA THR A 33 -20.16 0.27 27.66
C THR A 33 -21.54 0.78 28.05
N GLN A 34 -22.48 -0.15 28.23
CA GLN A 34 -23.82 0.16 28.73
C GLN A 34 -23.74 0.65 30.18
N ARG A 35 -24.53 1.66 30.52
CA ARG A 35 -24.57 2.24 31.86
C ARG A 35 -25.99 2.18 32.39
N PHE A 36 -26.13 1.84 33.67
CA PHE A 36 -27.45 1.78 34.28
C PHE A 36 -28.07 3.19 34.36
N GLY A 37 -29.29 3.36 33.82
CA GLY A 37 -30.03 4.63 33.85
C GLY A 37 -29.51 5.73 32.90
N ALA A 38 -28.52 5.45 32.05
CA ALA A 38 -27.96 6.41 31.11
C ALA A 38 -27.66 5.76 29.75
N GLY A 39 -27.52 6.57 28.72
CA GLY A 39 -27.10 6.08 27.40
C GLY A 39 -25.71 5.42 27.44
N PRO A 40 -25.43 4.47 26.53
CA PRO A 40 -24.13 3.82 26.42
C PRO A 40 -23.02 4.84 26.19
N ALA A 41 -21.93 4.70 26.92
CA ALA A 41 -20.72 5.50 26.70
C ALA A 41 -19.72 4.69 25.87
N ARG A 42 -19.00 5.34 24.95
CA ARG A 42 -17.93 4.69 24.19
C ARG A 42 -16.59 4.98 24.84
N GLN A 43 -15.75 3.97 25.00
CA GLN A 43 -14.39 4.10 25.51
C GLN A 43 -13.40 3.90 24.36
N PHE A 44 -12.45 4.82 24.21
CA PHE A 44 -11.35 4.63 23.26
C PHE A 44 -10.39 3.57 23.82
N THR A 45 -10.21 2.48 23.07
CA THR A 45 -9.35 1.35 23.48
C THR A 45 -8.07 1.24 22.67
N GLY A 46 -7.87 2.16 21.72
CA GLY A 46 -6.73 2.19 20.82
C GLY A 46 -7.14 2.26 19.36
N LEU A 47 -6.13 2.39 18.51
CA LEU A 47 -6.28 2.23 17.06
C LEU A 47 -6.46 0.73 16.75
N GLY A 48 -7.19 0.46 15.68
CA GLY A 48 -7.39 -0.88 15.15
C GLY A 48 -6.33 -1.24 14.13
N GLU A 49 -6.56 -2.32 13.39
CA GLU A 49 -5.69 -2.67 12.27
C GLU A 49 -5.94 -1.72 11.09
N ASP A 50 -4.98 -0.84 10.85
CA ASP A 50 -4.97 0.03 9.69
C ASP A 50 -4.58 -0.76 8.45
N SER A 51 -5.34 -0.58 7.38
CA SER A 51 -5.05 -1.22 6.09
C SER A 51 -4.84 -0.16 5.03
N PHE A 52 -3.79 -0.37 4.26
CA PHE A 52 -3.38 0.50 3.19
C PHE A 52 -3.35 -0.26 1.87
N GLU A 53 -3.94 0.28 0.82
CA GLU A 53 -4.04 -0.36 -0.49
C GLU A 53 -3.57 0.60 -1.60
N VAL A 54 -2.62 0.12 -2.39
CA VAL A 54 -2.06 0.84 -3.54
C VAL A 54 -2.48 0.13 -4.81
N GLU A 55 -3.07 0.88 -5.73
CA GLU A 55 -3.42 0.42 -7.07
C GLU A 55 -2.59 1.18 -8.11
N GLY A 56 -2.02 0.42 -9.04
CA GLY A 56 -1.24 0.98 -10.14
C GLY A 56 -1.35 0.14 -11.40
N LEU A 57 -0.67 0.58 -12.44
CA LEU A 57 -0.57 -0.15 -13.69
C LEU A 57 0.83 -0.05 -14.29
N TYR A 58 1.20 -1.06 -15.07
CA TYR A 58 2.40 -1.03 -15.90
C TYR A 58 2.10 -1.59 -17.29
N PHE A 59 2.90 -1.14 -18.26
CA PHE A 59 2.86 -1.60 -19.64
C PHE A 59 4.16 -2.35 -19.94
N ASP A 60 4.08 -3.66 -19.89
CA ASP A 60 5.24 -4.56 -19.98
C ASP A 60 6.05 -4.37 -21.28
N GLU A 61 5.40 -4.12 -22.41
CA GLU A 61 6.09 -3.96 -23.71
C GLU A 61 6.75 -2.60 -23.88
N GLU A 62 6.08 -1.55 -23.43
CA GLU A 62 6.51 -0.18 -23.69
C GLU A 62 7.58 0.27 -22.69
N PHE A 63 7.44 -0.17 -21.43
CA PHE A 63 8.25 0.33 -20.32
C PHE A 63 8.77 -0.77 -19.39
N GLY A 64 8.43 -2.04 -19.60
CA GLY A 64 8.75 -3.13 -18.68
C GLY A 64 7.89 -3.08 -17.41
N GLY A 65 8.46 -3.44 -16.25
CA GLY A 65 7.76 -3.43 -14.97
C GLY A 65 7.35 -4.82 -14.44
N HIS A 66 7.41 -5.87 -15.28
CA HIS A 66 7.02 -7.21 -14.85
C HIS A 66 7.99 -7.81 -13.83
N ALA A 67 9.30 -7.55 -13.98
CA ALA A 67 10.31 -8.05 -13.05
C ALA A 67 10.15 -7.40 -11.66
N GLU A 68 9.84 -6.10 -11.63
CA GLU A 68 9.57 -5.33 -10.42
C GLU A 68 8.30 -5.81 -9.74
N TYR A 69 7.24 -6.10 -10.50
CA TYR A 69 6.03 -6.73 -9.98
C TYR A 69 6.33 -8.11 -9.35
N LEU A 70 7.14 -8.95 -10.00
CA LEU A 70 7.56 -10.22 -9.44
C LEU A 70 8.42 -10.06 -8.18
N ALA A 71 9.28 -9.06 -8.14
CA ALA A 71 10.09 -8.75 -6.96
C ALA A 71 9.21 -8.33 -5.77
N LEU A 72 8.11 -7.61 -6.02
CA LEU A 72 7.15 -7.26 -4.99
C LEU A 72 6.39 -8.49 -4.44
N LYS A 73 6.06 -9.45 -5.31
CA LYS A 73 5.54 -10.76 -4.86
C LYS A 73 6.58 -11.56 -4.07
N ALA A 74 7.85 -11.46 -4.42
CA ALA A 74 8.91 -12.12 -3.67
C ALA A 74 9.05 -11.51 -2.26
N THR A 75 8.97 -10.18 -2.14
CA THR A 75 8.96 -9.51 -0.82
C THR A 75 7.76 -9.92 0.03
N LEU A 76 6.56 -10.03 -0.57
CA LEU A 76 5.40 -10.60 0.12
C LEU A 76 5.69 -12.03 0.61
N ALA A 77 6.28 -12.87 -0.23
CA ALA A 77 6.57 -14.28 0.09
C ALA A 77 7.65 -14.44 1.18
N LEU A 78 8.56 -13.48 1.32
CA LEU A 78 9.54 -13.43 2.42
C LEU A 78 8.88 -13.11 3.76
N GLY A 79 7.72 -12.41 3.76
CA GLY A 79 7.03 -12.01 4.97
C GLY A 79 7.82 -10.99 5.81
N GLU A 80 8.79 -10.32 5.19
CA GLU A 80 9.63 -9.35 5.89
C GLU A 80 8.93 -7.98 5.97
N PRO A 81 8.99 -7.33 7.14
CA PRO A 81 8.52 -5.97 7.28
C PRO A 81 9.41 -5.02 6.46
N VAL A 82 8.78 -4.10 5.73
CA VAL A 82 9.44 -3.14 4.84
C VAL A 82 9.09 -1.72 5.21
N GLU A 83 10.01 -0.78 4.95
CA GLU A 83 9.75 0.64 5.18
C GLU A 83 8.87 1.22 4.06
N LEU A 84 7.87 1.99 4.46
CA LEU A 84 7.05 2.78 3.56
C LEU A 84 7.60 4.20 3.49
N VAL A 85 8.01 4.62 2.30
CA VAL A 85 8.59 5.94 2.06
C VAL A 85 7.81 6.62 0.96
N GLY A 86 7.40 7.87 1.16
CA GLY A 86 6.79 8.67 0.11
C GLY A 86 7.49 10.01 -0.06
N TRP A 87 7.39 10.56 -1.26
CA TRP A 87 8.02 11.83 -1.60
C TRP A 87 7.01 12.96 -1.52
N ALA A 88 7.39 14.06 -0.86
CA ALA A 88 6.52 15.23 -0.78
C ALA A 88 6.30 15.84 -2.18
N ALA A 89 5.06 16.26 -2.45
CA ALA A 89 4.71 16.90 -3.71
C ALA A 89 5.60 18.12 -3.98
N GLY A 90 6.49 18.02 -4.98
CA GLY A 90 7.34 19.11 -5.44
C GLY A 90 8.74 19.19 -4.83
N GLY A 91 9.21 18.17 -4.09
CA GLY A 91 10.56 18.17 -3.49
C GLY A 91 11.33 16.86 -3.60
N PHE A 92 12.62 16.91 -3.27
CA PHE A 92 13.47 15.72 -3.04
C PHE A 92 13.32 15.16 -1.61
N ALA A 93 12.54 15.82 -0.75
CA ALA A 93 12.31 15.38 0.61
C ALA A 93 11.39 14.14 0.62
N ALA A 94 11.91 13.06 1.18
CA ALA A 94 11.17 11.82 1.42
C ALA A 94 10.77 11.74 2.90
N SER A 95 9.52 11.40 3.17
CA SER A 95 9.02 11.08 4.50
C SER A 95 8.91 9.56 4.66
N VAL A 96 9.48 9.06 5.75
CA VAL A 96 9.31 7.65 6.16
C VAL A 96 8.03 7.58 6.98
N PHE A 97 7.03 6.87 6.46
CA PHE A 97 5.71 6.73 7.08
C PHE A 97 5.65 5.62 8.13
N GLY A 98 6.61 4.69 8.09
CA GLY A 98 6.77 3.64 9.08
C GLY A 98 7.08 2.29 8.46
N THR A 99 7.04 1.26 9.29
CA THR A 99 7.27 -0.13 8.89
C THR A 99 5.93 -0.83 8.62
N VAL A 100 5.78 -1.37 7.42
CA VAL A 100 4.57 -2.05 6.94
C VAL A 100 4.86 -3.48 6.54
N VAL A 101 3.81 -4.31 6.58
CA VAL A 101 3.84 -5.70 6.11
C VAL A 101 2.88 -5.82 4.93
N LEU A 102 3.34 -6.43 3.83
CA LEU A 102 2.45 -6.74 2.71
C LEU A 102 1.53 -7.90 3.10
N LEU A 103 0.23 -7.74 2.85
CA LEU A 103 -0.81 -8.74 3.12
C LEU A 103 -1.26 -9.44 1.84
N GLU A 104 -1.39 -8.68 0.75
CA GLU A 104 -1.92 -9.20 -0.51
C GLU A 104 -1.29 -8.45 -1.70
N VAL A 105 -0.94 -9.20 -2.75
CA VAL A 105 -0.46 -8.64 -4.02
C VAL A 105 -1.24 -9.30 -5.16
N GLY A 106 -2.05 -8.52 -5.85
CA GLY A 106 -2.88 -8.93 -6.96
C GLY A 106 -2.43 -8.30 -8.28
N ALA A 107 -2.74 -8.96 -9.40
CA ALA A 107 -2.65 -8.34 -10.72
C ALA A 107 -3.73 -8.85 -11.66
N THR A 108 -4.25 -7.94 -12.47
CA THR A 108 -5.21 -8.17 -13.54
C THR A 108 -4.53 -7.86 -14.87
N HIS A 109 -4.38 -8.89 -15.71
CA HIS A 109 -3.77 -8.76 -17.03
C HIS A 109 -4.85 -8.50 -18.08
N THR A 110 -4.68 -7.43 -18.85
CA THR A 110 -5.56 -7.06 -19.97
C THR A 110 -4.80 -7.20 -21.29
N VAL A 111 -5.49 -7.66 -22.34
CA VAL A 111 -4.92 -7.95 -23.66
C VAL A 111 -3.77 -8.95 -23.57
N LEU A 112 -4.10 -10.22 -23.33
CA LEU A 112 -3.12 -11.31 -23.26
C LEU A 112 -2.44 -11.53 -24.61
N ARG A 113 -1.12 -11.66 -24.57
CA ARG A 113 -0.27 -11.92 -25.73
C ARG A 113 0.19 -13.38 -25.75
N PRO A 114 0.78 -13.88 -26.87
CA PRO A 114 1.34 -15.22 -26.93
C PRO A 114 2.45 -15.50 -25.89
N SER A 115 3.08 -14.46 -25.35
CA SER A 115 4.03 -14.56 -24.22
C SER A 115 3.36 -14.87 -22.88
N GLY A 116 2.02 -14.82 -22.79
CA GLY A 116 1.26 -15.01 -21.57
C GLY A 116 1.13 -13.76 -20.69
N ILE A 117 1.87 -12.69 -20.98
CA ILE A 117 1.81 -11.42 -20.22
C ILE A 117 0.88 -10.43 -20.93
N GLY A 118 -0.10 -9.92 -20.20
CA GLY A 118 -0.99 -8.84 -20.68
C GLY A 118 -0.20 -7.61 -21.13
N ALA A 119 -0.61 -6.96 -22.22
CA ALA A 119 0.01 -5.71 -22.67
C ALA A 119 -0.16 -4.58 -21.64
N LYS A 120 -1.29 -4.59 -20.92
CA LYS A 120 -1.58 -3.72 -19.78
C LYS A 120 -1.82 -4.59 -18.55
N VAL A 121 -1.11 -4.31 -17.46
CA VAL A 121 -1.29 -5.02 -16.20
C VAL A 121 -1.62 -4.03 -15.09
N GLU A 122 -2.78 -4.20 -14.48
CA GLU A 122 -3.21 -3.45 -13.30
C GLU A 122 -2.85 -4.27 -12.08
N PHE A 123 -2.18 -3.69 -11.10
CA PHE A 123 -1.76 -4.38 -9.88
C PHE A 123 -2.33 -3.68 -8.65
N SER A 124 -2.61 -4.47 -7.62
CA SER A 124 -3.01 -3.98 -6.30
C SER A 124 -2.09 -4.56 -5.23
N VAL A 125 -1.74 -3.75 -4.24
CA VAL A 125 -0.93 -4.14 -3.10
C VAL A 125 -1.61 -3.68 -1.84
N LYS A 126 -2.02 -4.63 -0.99
CA LYS A 126 -2.58 -4.38 0.32
C LYS A 126 -1.52 -4.61 1.38
N MET A 127 -1.41 -3.70 2.33
CA MET A 127 -0.46 -3.73 3.42
C MET A 127 -1.08 -3.23 4.72
N SER A 128 -0.42 -3.52 5.85
CA SER A 128 -0.80 -3.05 7.18
C SER A 128 0.41 -2.60 7.98
N SER A 129 0.21 -1.77 8.99
CA SER A 129 1.25 -1.35 9.93
C SER A 129 1.73 -2.55 10.75
N LEU A 130 3.05 -2.71 10.92
CA LEU A 130 3.62 -3.78 11.74
C LEU A 130 3.19 -3.66 13.23
N GLY A 131 3.01 -2.44 13.72
CA GLY A 131 2.88 -2.15 15.15
C GLY A 131 1.45 -2.01 15.68
N GLY A 132 0.42 -1.94 14.82
CA GLY A 132 -0.96 -1.63 15.24
C GLY A 132 -1.17 -0.21 15.79
N ASP A 133 -0.10 0.45 16.21
CA ASP A 133 0.02 1.89 16.30
C ASP A 133 -0.06 2.41 14.86
N GLY A 134 -1.20 3.00 14.50
CA GLY A 134 -1.49 3.41 13.14
C GLY A 134 -0.37 4.17 12.46
N LEU A 135 -0.33 4.13 11.12
CA LEU A 135 0.59 4.96 10.32
C LEU A 135 0.39 6.41 10.79
N GLY A 136 1.42 6.99 11.44
CA GLY A 136 1.33 8.12 12.38
C GLY A 136 0.97 9.50 11.77
N GLY A 137 0.07 9.53 10.80
CA GLY A 137 -0.13 10.59 9.85
C GLY A 137 -0.20 9.91 8.49
N GLY A 138 -1.37 9.95 7.86
CA GLY A 138 -1.63 9.27 6.59
C GLY A 138 -0.65 9.65 5.49
N LEU A 139 -0.80 9.02 4.34
CA LEU A 139 0.12 9.28 3.24
C LEU A 139 -0.14 10.66 2.64
N PHE A 140 0.86 11.53 2.82
CA PHE A 140 0.97 12.93 2.39
C PHE A 140 0.33 13.98 3.29
#